data_AF-I3W0F9-F1
#
_entry.id   AF-I3W0F9-F1
#
_cell.length_a   1.000
_cell.length_b   1.000
_cell.length_c   1.000
_cell.angle_alpha   90.00
_cell.angle_beta   90.00
_cell.angle_gamma   90.00
#
_symmetry.space_group_name_H-M   'P 1'
#
loop_
_entity.id
_entity.type
_entity.pdbx_description
1 polymer ?
#
loop_
_entity_poly.entity_id
_entity_poly.type
_entity_poly.pdbx_seq_one_letter_code
_entity_poly.pdbx_strand_id
1 'polypeptide(L)'
;MTDNLHFKHLSNPFHRVPVHNITLLDIQPADGGTATLTVEYQGTQTGLLGNHWSEAYRSYVGQVGYIVPGKPYASSLPGDPAVVQCRPYADQSLRRVYELDCTNDQYQMILLNFGPFPHHRAHRICAWRCDARPDGFVVPAGLILGPEGRFVADETKVVSVRVPPEFLLEARRVQMKPVELLESFIGDVSGIHNFANNPRADRFGSNGSDERDMAAGWSGRMA
;
A
#
# COMPACT_ATOMS: atom_id res chain seq x y z
N MET A 1 -6.64 -22.90 -19.10
CA MET A 1 -6.29 -21.75 -18.25
C MET A 1 -7.52 -21.42 -17.42
N THR A 2 -7.48 -21.73 -16.13
CA THR A 2 -8.57 -21.40 -15.19
C THR A 2 -8.61 -19.90 -15.00
N ASP A 3 -9.68 -19.30 -15.50
CA ASP A 3 -9.90 -17.86 -15.53
C ASP A 3 -10.35 -17.38 -14.14
N ASN A 4 -9.38 -17.26 -13.22
CA ASN A 4 -9.65 -16.98 -11.82
C ASN A 4 -10.12 -15.52 -11.66
N LEU A 5 -11.42 -15.34 -11.44
CA LEU A 5 -12.12 -14.05 -11.31
C LEU A 5 -11.43 -13.07 -10.35
N HIS A 6 -10.73 -13.59 -9.34
CA HIS A 6 -10.00 -12.80 -8.36
C HIS A 6 -8.83 -12.00 -8.96
N PHE A 7 -8.24 -12.41 -10.09
CA PHE A 7 -7.15 -11.67 -10.72
C PHE A 7 -7.60 -10.80 -11.90
N LYS A 8 -8.86 -10.94 -12.36
CA LYS A 8 -9.37 -10.16 -13.50
C LYS A 8 -9.31 -8.65 -13.28
N HIS A 9 -9.49 -8.17 -12.06
CA HIS A 9 -9.43 -6.74 -11.77
C HIS A 9 -8.01 -6.16 -11.86
N LEU A 10 -6.96 -7.00 -11.71
CA LEU A 10 -5.57 -6.56 -11.87
C LEU A 10 -5.27 -6.12 -13.32
N SER A 11 -6.10 -6.56 -14.29
CA SER A 11 -6.05 -6.10 -15.67
C SER A 11 -6.45 -4.63 -15.88
N ASN A 12 -7.11 -4.02 -14.90
CA ASN A 12 -7.61 -2.67 -15.02
C ASN A 12 -6.61 -1.66 -14.40
N PRO A 13 -5.93 -0.82 -15.20
CA PRO A 13 -4.93 0.13 -14.70
C PRO A 13 -5.52 1.23 -13.80
N PHE A 14 -6.85 1.39 -13.81
CA PHE A 14 -7.58 2.32 -12.95
C PHE A 14 -8.04 1.69 -11.63
N HIS A 15 -7.92 0.37 -11.46
CA HIS A 15 -8.24 -0.35 -10.23
C HIS A 15 -6.96 -0.87 -9.56
N ARG A 16 -6.48 -0.14 -8.55
CA ARG A 16 -5.25 -0.44 -7.79
C ARG A 16 -5.50 -1.26 -6.53
N VAL A 17 -6.38 -2.24 -6.63
CA VAL A 17 -6.71 -3.09 -5.48
C VAL A 17 -5.63 -4.16 -5.33
N PRO A 18 -5.00 -4.28 -4.15
CA PRO A 18 -4.11 -5.40 -3.86
C PRO A 18 -4.90 -6.70 -3.62
N VAL A 19 -4.40 -7.81 -4.15
CA VAL A 19 -4.83 -9.17 -3.77
C VAL A 19 -3.89 -9.67 -2.69
N HIS A 20 -4.42 -9.91 -1.48
CA HIS A 20 -3.64 -10.32 -0.31
C HIS A 20 -3.65 -11.82 -0.09
N ASN A 21 -2.74 -12.30 0.76
CA ASN A 21 -2.65 -13.70 1.21
C ASN A 21 -2.34 -14.67 0.06
N ILE A 22 -1.48 -14.22 -0.85
CA ILE A 22 -0.94 -15.04 -1.94
C ILE A 22 0.42 -15.58 -1.52
N THR A 23 0.76 -16.77 -1.99
CA THR A 23 2.11 -17.35 -1.87
C THR A 23 2.78 -17.30 -3.23
N LEU A 24 3.99 -16.73 -3.33
CA LEU A 24 4.76 -16.81 -4.56
C LEU A 24 5.46 -18.18 -4.62
N LEU A 25 5.05 -19.03 -5.56
CA LEU A 25 5.59 -20.38 -5.69
C LEU A 25 6.82 -20.47 -6.60
N ASP A 26 6.84 -19.67 -7.65
CA ASP A 26 7.96 -19.64 -8.59
C ASP A 26 8.02 -18.29 -9.32
N ILE A 27 9.21 -17.93 -9.78
CA ILE A 27 9.45 -16.77 -10.63
C ILE A 27 10.49 -17.10 -11.69
N GLN A 28 10.13 -16.88 -12.95
CA GLN A 28 10.99 -17.17 -14.10
C GLN A 28 11.12 -15.94 -15.00
N PRO A 29 12.29 -15.72 -15.64
CA PRO A 29 12.40 -14.70 -16.68
C PRO A 29 11.48 -15.05 -17.85
N ALA A 30 10.84 -14.05 -18.42
CA ALA A 30 10.01 -14.14 -19.61
C ALA A 30 10.55 -13.23 -20.71
N ASP A 31 9.99 -13.36 -21.91
CA ASP A 31 10.38 -12.57 -23.07
C ASP A 31 10.22 -11.06 -22.79
N GLY A 32 11.10 -10.25 -23.38
CA GLY A 32 11.06 -8.79 -23.23
C GLY A 32 11.49 -8.26 -21.86
N GLY A 33 12.20 -9.06 -21.05
CA GLY A 33 12.73 -8.63 -19.74
C GLY A 33 11.69 -8.58 -18.62
N THR A 34 10.53 -9.20 -18.84
CA THR A 34 9.48 -9.37 -17.84
C THR A 34 9.70 -10.66 -17.04
N ALA A 35 8.88 -10.90 -16.02
CA ALA A 35 8.88 -12.13 -15.26
C ALA A 35 7.55 -12.87 -15.41
N THR A 36 7.57 -14.19 -15.42
CA THR A 36 6.38 -15.02 -15.18
C THR A 36 6.35 -15.38 -13.69
N LEU A 37 5.26 -15.01 -13.01
CA LEU A 37 5.03 -15.34 -11.61
C LEU A 37 4.08 -16.55 -11.54
N THR A 38 4.44 -17.56 -10.76
CA THR A 38 3.49 -18.62 -10.36
C THR A 38 3.07 -18.36 -8.93
N VAL A 39 1.79 -18.08 -8.71
CA VAL A 39 1.26 -17.77 -7.38
C VAL A 39 0.19 -18.77 -6.96
N GLU A 40 0.10 -19.01 -5.67
CA GLU A 40 -0.96 -19.76 -5.04
C GLU A 40 -1.87 -18.82 -4.26
N TYR A 41 -3.18 -18.96 -4.50
CA TYR A 41 -4.22 -18.19 -3.83
C TYR A 41 -5.42 -19.10 -3.58
N GLN A 42 -5.81 -19.21 -2.31
CA GLN A 42 -6.93 -20.06 -1.88
C GLN A 42 -6.83 -21.50 -2.41
N GLY A 43 -5.63 -22.09 -2.40
CA GLY A 43 -5.38 -23.45 -2.90
C GLY A 43 -5.35 -23.59 -4.43
N THR A 44 -5.52 -22.50 -5.18
CA THR A 44 -5.44 -22.50 -6.65
C THR A 44 -4.15 -21.86 -7.11
N GLN A 45 -3.43 -22.55 -8.00
CA GLN A 45 -2.24 -21.99 -8.66
C GLN A 45 -2.61 -21.24 -9.93
N THR A 46 -1.98 -20.10 -10.17
CA THR A 46 -2.20 -19.28 -11.36
C THR A 46 -0.90 -18.62 -11.80
N GLY A 47 -0.64 -18.62 -13.11
CA GLY A 47 0.45 -17.88 -13.73
C GLY A 47 0.05 -16.44 -14.01
N LEU A 48 0.89 -15.47 -13.63
CA LEU A 48 0.66 -14.04 -13.84
C LEU A 48 1.89 -13.42 -14.51
N LEU A 49 1.65 -12.40 -15.34
CA LEU A 49 2.73 -11.62 -15.93
C LEU A 49 3.24 -10.61 -14.89
N GLY A 50 4.46 -10.80 -14.43
CA GLY A 50 5.18 -9.89 -13.56
C GLY A 50 5.75 -8.70 -14.31
N ASN A 51 6.20 -7.70 -13.55
CA ASN A 51 6.99 -6.59 -14.09
C ASN A 51 8.43 -7.05 -14.46
N HIS A 52 9.37 -6.10 -14.49
CA HIS A 52 10.77 -6.34 -14.81
C HIS A 52 11.39 -7.49 -14.00
N TRP A 53 12.01 -8.45 -14.68
CA TRP A 53 12.73 -9.56 -14.06
C TRP A 53 13.95 -9.07 -13.26
N SER A 54 14.14 -9.58 -12.05
CA SER A 54 15.34 -9.34 -11.26
C SER A 54 15.63 -10.56 -10.39
N GLU A 55 16.91 -10.95 -10.32
CA GLU A 55 17.36 -12.08 -9.49
C GLU A 55 16.99 -11.88 -8.01
N ALA A 56 16.89 -10.63 -7.55
CA ALA A 56 16.48 -10.30 -6.19
C ALA A 56 15.09 -10.84 -5.82
N TYR A 57 14.18 -10.97 -6.79
CA TYR A 57 12.83 -11.49 -6.56
C TYR A 57 12.80 -12.97 -6.20
N ARG A 58 13.87 -13.73 -6.48
CA ARG A 58 13.96 -15.13 -6.02
C ARG A 58 13.90 -15.26 -4.51
N SER A 59 14.34 -14.24 -3.77
CA SER A 59 14.22 -14.21 -2.31
C SER A 59 12.77 -14.24 -1.83
N TYR A 60 11.79 -13.87 -2.68
CA TYR A 60 10.38 -13.83 -2.33
C TYR A 60 9.67 -15.17 -2.54
N VAL A 61 10.31 -16.14 -3.20
CA VAL A 61 9.73 -17.46 -3.44
C VAL A 61 9.50 -18.17 -2.10
N GLY A 62 8.32 -18.77 -1.94
CA GLY A 62 7.85 -19.39 -0.71
C GLY A 62 7.25 -18.41 0.30
N GLN A 63 7.34 -17.10 0.06
CA GLN A 63 6.82 -16.10 0.98
C GLN A 63 5.35 -15.75 0.68
N VAL A 64 4.63 -15.45 1.76
CA VAL A 64 3.27 -14.90 1.70
C VAL A 64 3.34 -13.39 1.60
N GLY A 65 2.42 -12.83 0.82
CA GLY A 65 2.36 -11.40 0.59
C GLY A 65 1.09 -10.96 -0.12
N TYR A 66 1.27 -10.00 -1.01
CA TYR A 66 0.21 -9.40 -1.79
C TYR A 66 0.69 -9.03 -3.19
N ILE A 67 -0.26 -8.96 -4.12
CA ILE A 67 -0.04 -8.56 -5.51
C ILE A 67 -0.71 -7.22 -5.75
N VAL A 68 -0.01 -6.31 -6.40
CA VAL A 68 -0.55 -5.03 -6.88
C VAL A 68 -0.39 -4.92 -8.40
N PRO A 69 -1.23 -4.12 -9.07
CA PRO A 69 -0.96 -3.75 -10.46
C PRO A 69 0.40 -3.07 -10.59
N GLY A 70 1.20 -3.54 -11.55
CA GLY A 70 2.46 -2.92 -11.92
C GLY A 70 2.23 -1.61 -12.67
N LYS A 71 3.28 -0.79 -12.79
CA LYS A 71 3.23 0.34 -13.73
C LYS A 71 3.24 -0.24 -15.16
N PRO A 72 2.28 0.13 -16.04
CA PRO A 72 2.39 -0.22 -17.44
C PRO A 72 3.69 0.35 -18.00
N TYR A 73 4.31 -0.35 -18.95
CA TYR A 73 5.43 0.21 -19.70
C TYR A 73 4.93 1.40 -20.51
N ALA A 74 5.78 2.40 -20.77
CA ALA A 74 5.40 3.57 -21.56
C ALA A 74 4.90 3.19 -22.98
N SER A 75 5.26 2.01 -23.46
CA SER A 75 4.85 1.43 -24.75
C SER A 75 3.64 0.50 -24.67
N SER A 76 3.02 0.31 -23.51
CA SER A 76 1.90 -0.63 -23.36
C SER A 76 0.66 -0.14 -24.12
N LEU A 77 0.14 -0.97 -25.02
CA LEU A 77 -1.06 -0.69 -25.81
C LEU A 77 -2.34 -1.10 -25.05
N PRO A 78 -3.49 -0.48 -25.36
CA PRO A 78 -4.78 -0.96 -24.86
C PRO A 78 -5.01 -2.42 -25.28
N GLY A 79 -5.07 -3.32 -24.30
CA GLY A 79 -5.22 -4.77 -24.53
C GLY A 79 -4.01 -5.61 -24.14
N ASP A 80 -2.88 -4.99 -23.82
CA ASP A 80 -1.72 -5.71 -23.27
C ASP A 80 -2.07 -6.38 -21.92
N PRO A 81 -1.56 -7.59 -21.65
CA PRO A 81 -1.76 -8.25 -20.37
C PRO A 81 -1.22 -7.36 -19.24
N ALA A 82 -2.02 -7.17 -18.18
CA ALA A 82 -1.55 -6.35 -17.08
C ALA A 82 -0.38 -7.02 -16.37
N VAL A 83 0.67 -6.22 -16.23
CA VAL A 83 1.82 -6.55 -15.41
C VAL A 83 1.46 -6.37 -13.94
N VAL A 84 1.95 -7.28 -13.10
CA VAL A 84 1.74 -7.22 -11.65
C VAL A 84 3.06 -7.19 -10.90
N GLN A 85 3.02 -6.73 -9.65
CA GLN A 85 4.15 -6.82 -8.74
C GLN A 85 3.74 -7.60 -7.49
N CYS A 86 4.49 -8.65 -7.19
CA CYS A 86 4.38 -9.39 -5.93
C CYS A 86 5.27 -8.75 -4.86
N ARG A 87 4.74 -8.58 -3.66
CA ARG A 87 5.47 -8.06 -2.50
C ARG A 87 5.22 -8.94 -1.29
N PRO A 88 6.27 -9.51 -0.67
CA PRO A 88 6.11 -10.28 0.55
C PRO A 88 5.71 -9.36 1.70
N TYR A 89 5.01 -9.91 2.69
CA TYR A 89 4.85 -9.22 3.97
C TYR A 89 6.18 -9.18 4.72
N ALA A 90 6.44 -8.08 5.42
CA ALA A 90 7.58 -7.99 6.32
C ALA A 90 7.46 -9.01 7.48
N ASP A 91 6.23 -9.31 7.90
CA ASP A 91 5.89 -10.39 8.81
C ASP A 91 5.24 -11.55 8.05
N GLN A 92 5.91 -12.71 8.00
CA GLN A 92 5.40 -13.88 7.28
C GLN A 92 4.25 -14.61 8.00
N SER A 93 3.92 -14.25 9.24
CA SER A 93 2.70 -14.70 9.93
C SER A 93 1.48 -13.83 9.63
N LEU A 94 1.68 -12.61 9.09
CA LEU A 94 0.62 -11.64 8.86
C LEU A 94 -0.34 -12.11 7.76
N ARG A 95 -1.65 -12.07 8.04
CA ARG A 95 -2.70 -12.40 7.07
C ARG A 95 -3.79 -11.34 7.11
N ARG A 96 -4.27 -10.98 5.92
CA ARG A 96 -5.47 -10.16 5.75
C ARG A 96 -6.70 -10.97 6.14
N VAL A 97 -7.61 -10.39 6.91
CA VAL A 97 -8.87 -11.03 7.32
C VAL A 97 -10.03 -10.20 6.80
N TYR A 98 -10.55 -10.54 5.62
CA TYR A 98 -11.57 -9.72 4.95
C TYR A 98 -12.91 -9.76 5.68
N GLU A 99 -13.19 -10.85 6.38
CA GLU A 99 -14.43 -11.10 7.12
C GLU A 99 -14.60 -10.17 8.33
N LEU A 100 -13.51 -9.62 8.84
CA LEU A 100 -13.48 -8.72 9.99
C LEU A 100 -13.36 -7.24 9.60
N ASP A 101 -13.46 -6.93 8.30
CA ASP A 101 -13.42 -5.55 7.85
C ASP A 101 -14.61 -4.73 8.33
N CYS A 102 -14.35 -3.51 8.79
CA CYS A 102 -15.40 -2.57 9.14
C CYS A 102 -15.70 -1.66 7.93
N THR A 103 -16.94 -1.67 7.45
CA THR A 103 -17.47 -0.67 6.51
C THR A 103 -18.06 0.51 7.26
N ASN A 104 -18.09 1.69 6.64
CA ASN A 104 -18.92 2.78 7.11
C ASN A 104 -20.38 2.54 6.66
N ASP A 105 -21.32 2.38 7.60
CA ASP A 105 -22.72 2.01 7.35
C ASP A 105 -23.50 2.96 6.42
N GLN A 106 -22.96 4.15 6.12
CA GLN A 106 -23.52 5.09 5.13
C GLN A 106 -23.36 4.64 3.67
N TYR A 107 -22.51 3.64 3.38
CA TYR A 107 -22.38 3.02 2.07
C TYR A 107 -22.72 1.55 2.21
N GLN A 108 -24.01 1.24 2.08
CA GLN A 108 -24.60 -0.09 2.23
C GLN A 108 -23.71 -1.20 1.69
N MET A 109 -23.60 -2.26 2.48
CA MET A 109 -23.11 -3.59 2.10
C MET A 109 -23.65 -3.98 0.72
N ILE A 110 -22.83 -3.84 -0.32
CA ILE A 110 -23.01 -4.67 -1.51
C ILE A 110 -22.61 -6.07 -1.03
N LEU A 111 -23.59 -6.99 -1.01
CA LEU A 111 -23.40 -8.39 -0.70
C LEU A 111 -22.10 -8.89 -1.35
N LEU A 112 -21.18 -9.35 -0.50
CA LEU A 112 -19.79 -9.72 -0.81
C LEU A 112 -19.62 -10.77 -1.92
N ASN A 113 -20.69 -11.26 -2.56
CA ASN A 113 -20.65 -12.38 -3.51
C ASN A 113 -21.55 -12.28 -4.76
N PHE A 114 -22.22 -11.15 -5.07
CA PHE A 114 -23.12 -11.10 -6.24
C PHE A 114 -23.09 -9.80 -7.05
N GLY A 115 -21.89 -9.26 -7.31
CA GLY A 115 -21.70 -8.17 -8.28
C GLY A 115 -20.39 -8.32 -9.06
N PRO A 116 -20.24 -7.70 -10.24
CA PRO A 116 -19.02 -7.77 -11.05
C PRO A 116 -17.80 -7.07 -10.42
N PHE A 117 -17.90 -6.58 -9.18
CA PHE A 117 -16.88 -5.80 -8.49
C PHE A 117 -16.56 -6.43 -7.14
N PRO A 118 -15.47 -7.21 -7.05
CA PRO A 118 -15.02 -7.75 -5.78
C PRO A 118 -14.38 -6.61 -4.97
N HIS A 119 -15.08 -6.21 -3.90
CA HIS A 119 -14.57 -5.43 -2.77
C HIS A 119 -14.17 -3.94 -3.06
N HIS A 120 -14.11 -3.09 -2.02
CA HIS A 120 -13.27 -1.86 -1.99
C HIS A 120 -13.83 -0.47 -2.37
N ARG A 121 -14.99 -0.03 -1.86
CA ARG A 121 -15.24 1.42 -1.76
C ARG A 121 -15.66 1.99 -0.39
N ALA A 122 -15.59 1.25 0.71
CA ALA A 122 -16.06 1.82 2.00
C ALA A 122 -15.31 1.40 3.28
N HIS A 123 -14.18 0.68 3.20
CA HIS A 123 -13.44 0.31 4.41
C HIS A 123 -12.53 1.46 4.82
N ARG A 124 -12.86 2.17 5.91
CA ARG A 124 -11.88 3.03 6.60
C ARG A 124 -10.84 2.18 7.33
N ILE A 125 -11.23 0.96 7.70
CA ILE A 125 -10.49 0.08 8.59
C ILE A 125 -10.50 -1.33 8.01
N CYS A 126 -9.32 -1.92 7.91
CA CYS A 126 -9.03 -3.26 7.40
C CYS A 126 -8.54 -4.16 8.54
N ALA A 127 -9.04 -5.39 8.58
CA ALA A 127 -8.65 -6.35 9.60
C ALA A 127 -7.50 -7.28 9.17
N TRP A 128 -6.68 -7.64 10.15
CA TRP A 128 -5.47 -8.43 10.01
C TRP A 128 -5.33 -9.39 11.19
N ARG A 129 -4.50 -10.41 11.03
CA ARG A 129 -4.05 -11.30 12.12
C ARG A 129 -2.60 -11.69 11.90
N CYS A 130 -1.90 -12.07 12.96
CA CYS A 130 -0.54 -12.59 12.93
C CYS A 130 -0.33 -13.52 14.13
N ASP A 131 0.82 -14.19 14.23
CA ASP A 131 1.08 -15.13 15.34
C ASP A 131 1.05 -14.43 16.70
N ALA A 132 1.48 -13.17 16.77
CA ALA A 132 1.43 -12.36 17.98
C ALA A 132 0.00 -11.89 18.35
N ARG A 133 -0.93 -11.91 17.40
CA ARG A 133 -2.33 -11.45 17.57
C ARG A 133 -3.28 -12.40 16.80
N PRO A 134 -3.46 -13.64 17.29
CA PRO A 134 -4.20 -14.68 16.55
C PRO A 134 -5.69 -14.35 16.39
N ASP A 135 -6.27 -13.65 17.36
CA ASP A 135 -7.67 -13.19 17.35
C ASP A 135 -7.94 -12.05 16.36
N GLY A 136 -6.86 -11.47 15.81
CA GLY A 136 -6.92 -10.38 14.85
C GLY A 136 -6.97 -8.99 15.47
N PHE A 137 -6.83 -8.00 14.61
CA PHE A 137 -6.78 -6.57 14.93
C PHE A 137 -7.07 -5.75 13.68
N VAL A 138 -7.31 -4.45 13.85
CA VAL A 138 -7.78 -3.59 12.77
C VAL A 138 -6.92 -2.35 12.60
N VAL A 139 -6.73 -1.92 11.35
CA VAL A 139 -5.84 -0.80 10.98
C VAL A 139 -6.45 0.00 9.83
N PRO A 140 -6.04 1.26 9.60
CA PRO A 140 -6.58 2.04 8.49
C PRO A 140 -6.36 1.36 7.13
N ALA A 141 -7.32 1.54 6.22
CA ALA A 141 -7.22 1.00 4.88
C ALA A 141 -6.01 1.57 4.13
N GLY A 142 -5.35 0.72 3.35
CA GLY A 142 -4.14 1.07 2.60
C GLY A 142 -2.84 0.96 3.39
N LEU A 143 -2.89 0.72 4.72
CA LEU A 143 -1.71 0.45 5.53
C LEU A 143 -1.33 -1.03 5.48
N ILE A 144 -0.10 -1.32 5.03
CA ILE A 144 0.51 -2.65 5.14
C ILE A 144 1.39 -2.66 6.37
N LEU A 145 1.16 -3.63 7.25
CA LEU A 145 1.76 -3.64 8.57
C LEU A 145 3.19 -4.19 8.56
N GLY A 146 3.97 -3.69 9.51
CA GLY A 146 5.32 -4.19 9.75
C GLY A 146 5.34 -5.52 10.52
N PRO A 147 6.55 -5.95 10.93
CA PRO A 147 6.77 -7.10 11.81
C PRO A 147 5.82 -7.14 13.01
N GLU A 148 5.30 -8.33 13.33
CA GLU A 148 4.37 -8.60 14.44
C GLU A 148 3.07 -7.77 14.38
N GLY A 149 2.68 -7.31 13.18
CA GLY A 149 1.52 -6.46 13.00
C GLY A 149 1.69 -5.05 13.57
N ARG A 150 2.93 -4.60 13.79
CA ARG A 150 3.22 -3.28 14.38
C ARG A 150 2.96 -2.14 13.39
N PHE A 151 2.38 -1.07 13.92
CA PHE A 151 2.21 0.23 13.28
C PHE A 151 1.96 1.30 14.35
N VAL A 152 2.12 2.57 13.99
CA VAL A 152 1.72 3.68 14.84
C VAL A 152 0.28 4.09 14.50
N ALA A 153 -0.61 4.02 15.49
CA ALA A 153 -2.00 4.42 15.32
C ALA A 153 -2.14 5.93 15.06
N ASP A 154 -3.21 6.31 14.36
CA ASP A 154 -3.55 7.71 14.19
C ASP A 154 -4.20 8.24 15.47
N GLU A 155 -3.40 8.90 16.29
CA GLU A 155 -3.81 9.58 17.52
C GLU A 155 -3.86 11.11 17.33
N THR A 156 -3.88 11.57 16.07
CA THR A 156 -3.84 13.00 15.76
C THR A 156 -5.13 13.70 16.14
N LYS A 157 -5.00 15.01 16.40
CA LYS A 157 -6.14 15.89 16.66
C LYS A 157 -6.30 16.85 15.48
N VAL A 158 -7.52 16.97 14.97
CA VAL A 158 -7.83 17.89 13.87
C VAL A 158 -7.73 19.34 14.37
N VAL A 159 -6.90 20.14 13.69
CA VAL A 159 -6.74 21.57 13.93
C VAL A 159 -7.04 22.33 12.64
N SER A 160 -7.82 23.42 12.73
CA SER A 160 -8.10 24.31 11.59
C SER A 160 -7.22 25.55 11.64
N VAL A 161 -6.49 25.84 10.56
CA VAL A 161 -5.58 26.98 10.46
C VAL A 161 -5.88 27.76 9.19
N ARG A 162 -5.88 29.11 9.27
CA ARG A 162 -5.94 29.96 8.08
C ARG A 162 -4.56 29.99 7.44
N VAL A 163 -4.49 29.69 6.14
CA VAL A 163 -3.22 29.69 5.40
C VAL A 163 -3.13 30.93 4.50
N PRO A 164 -1.96 31.59 4.42
CA PRO A 164 -1.76 32.74 3.54
C PRO A 164 -1.67 32.31 2.06
N PRO A 165 -2.04 33.18 1.10
CA PRO A 165 -1.97 32.86 -0.34
C PRO A 165 -0.57 32.44 -0.83
N GLU A 166 0.48 32.98 -0.22
CA GLU A 166 1.88 32.68 -0.51
C GLU A 166 2.20 31.20 -0.23
N PHE A 167 1.63 30.62 0.83
CA PHE A 167 1.80 29.20 1.12
C PHE A 167 1.10 28.32 0.07
N LEU A 168 -0.05 28.75 -0.44
CA LEU A 168 -0.76 28.05 -1.52
C LEU A 168 -0.01 28.13 -2.86
N LEU A 169 0.71 29.24 -3.10
CA LEU A 169 1.60 29.37 -4.25
C LEU A 169 2.80 28.43 -4.12
N GLU A 170 3.39 28.37 -2.94
CA GLU A 170 4.54 27.50 -2.67
C GLU A 170 4.18 26.02 -2.81
N ALA A 171 3.04 25.58 -2.23
CA ALA A 171 2.55 24.21 -2.40
C ALA A 171 2.37 23.83 -3.88
N ARG A 172 1.87 24.76 -4.71
CA ARG A 172 1.79 24.57 -6.16
C ARG A 172 3.16 24.49 -6.83
N ARG A 173 4.11 25.34 -6.42
CA ARG A 173 5.49 25.36 -6.95
C ARG A 173 6.17 24.00 -6.75
N VAL A 174 5.98 23.38 -5.59
CA VAL A 174 6.53 22.04 -5.26
C VAL A 174 5.58 20.89 -5.63
N GLN A 175 4.48 21.16 -6.32
CA GLN A 175 3.50 20.17 -6.78
C GLN A 175 2.88 19.30 -5.66
N MET A 176 2.71 19.86 -4.45
CA MET A 176 2.09 19.19 -3.31
C MET A 176 0.76 19.84 -2.95
N LYS A 177 -0.15 19.09 -2.30
CA LYS A 177 -1.31 19.73 -1.66
C LYS A 177 -0.83 20.50 -0.42
N PRO A 178 -1.46 21.63 -0.07
CA PRO A 178 -1.09 22.39 1.13
C PRO A 178 -1.05 21.55 2.42
N VAL A 179 -1.98 20.62 2.57
CA VAL A 179 -2.03 19.70 3.74
C VAL A 179 -0.84 18.74 3.76
N GLU A 180 -0.48 18.16 2.62
CA GLU A 180 0.64 17.21 2.50
C GLU A 180 1.98 17.92 2.76
N LEU A 181 2.12 19.15 2.26
CA LEU A 181 3.29 19.98 2.53
C LEU A 181 3.42 20.31 4.02
N LEU A 182 2.31 20.66 4.68
CA LEU A 182 2.29 20.97 6.11
C LEU A 182 2.57 19.72 6.97
N GLU A 183 1.95 18.58 6.65
CA GLU A 183 2.20 17.29 7.30
C GLU A 183 3.69 16.93 7.24
N SER A 184 4.32 17.10 6.07
CA SER A 184 5.74 16.81 5.88
C SER A 184 6.63 17.76 6.69
N PHE A 185 6.35 19.07 6.64
CA PHE A 185 7.10 20.06 7.42
C PHE A 185 6.99 19.82 8.94
N ILE A 186 5.79 19.49 9.44
CA ILE A 186 5.61 19.09 10.84
C ILE A 186 6.44 17.85 11.15
N GLY A 187 6.48 16.87 10.24
CA GLY A 187 7.31 15.68 10.35
C GLY A 187 8.80 16.03 10.49
N ASP A 188 9.30 16.96 9.67
CA ASP A 188 10.69 17.41 9.71
C ASP A 188 11.02 18.17 11.01
N VAL A 189 10.20 19.14 11.40
CA VAL A 189 10.38 19.92 12.65
C VAL A 189 10.32 19.02 13.89
N SER A 190 9.44 18.01 13.88
CA SER A 190 9.20 17.14 15.03
C SER A 190 10.08 15.89 15.06
N GLY A 191 10.93 15.68 14.05
CA GLY A 191 11.75 14.47 13.92
C GLY A 191 10.92 13.18 13.80
N ILE A 192 9.72 13.25 13.23
CA ILE A 192 8.84 12.10 13.08
C ILE A 192 9.30 11.27 11.90
N HIS A 193 9.51 9.98 12.11
CA HIS A 193 9.90 9.03 11.06
C HIS A 193 8.77 8.05 10.75
N ASN A 194 8.59 7.79 9.45
CA ASN A 194 7.71 6.74 8.95
C ASN A 194 8.56 5.61 8.37
N PHE A 195 8.70 4.52 9.11
CA PHE A 195 9.55 3.40 8.70
C PHE A 195 8.71 2.24 8.14
N ALA A 196 9.27 1.49 7.19
CA ALA A 196 8.59 0.32 6.63
C ALA A 196 8.24 -0.76 7.67
N ASN A 197 9.04 -0.89 8.74
CA ASN A 197 8.81 -1.84 9.83
C ASN A 197 7.88 -1.31 10.94
N ASN A 198 7.62 -0.01 10.97
CA ASN A 198 6.69 0.61 11.90
C ASN A 198 5.98 1.77 11.20
N PRO A 199 5.14 1.45 10.21
CA PRO A 199 4.51 2.46 9.39
C PRO A 199 3.49 3.24 10.21
N ARG A 200 3.26 4.50 9.86
CA ARG A 200 2.35 5.38 10.60
C ARG A 200 1.03 5.54 9.88
N ALA A 201 -0.06 5.37 10.63
CA ALA A 201 -1.42 5.63 10.17
C ALA A 201 -1.73 7.13 10.02
N ASP A 202 -1.05 7.97 10.81
CA ASP A 202 -1.27 9.41 10.88
C ASP A 202 -0.71 10.21 9.70
N ARG A 203 -0.03 9.54 8.75
CA ARG A 203 0.57 10.11 7.53
C ARG A 203 1.74 11.08 7.77
N PHE A 204 2.13 11.34 9.02
CA PHE A 204 3.29 12.18 9.30
C PHE A 204 4.59 11.43 9.04
N GLY A 205 5.56 12.14 8.47
CA GLY A 205 6.88 11.59 8.22
C GLY A 205 7.80 12.66 7.65
N SER A 206 9.02 12.67 8.16
CA SER A 206 10.10 13.51 7.64
C SER A 206 10.50 13.11 6.21
N ASN A 207 10.86 14.11 5.40
CA ASN A 207 11.29 13.92 4.01
C ASN A 207 12.74 13.44 3.89
N GLY A 208 13.58 13.69 4.90
CA GLY A 208 15.00 13.39 4.80
C GLY A 208 15.81 14.04 5.92
N SER A 209 17.09 13.68 6.01
CA SER A 209 17.99 14.21 7.06
C SER A 209 18.30 15.68 6.90
N ASP A 210 18.51 16.12 5.67
CA ASP A 210 18.78 17.50 5.33
C ASP A 210 17.56 18.40 5.58
N GLU A 211 16.34 17.94 5.27
CA GLU A 211 15.13 18.70 5.63
C GLU A 211 14.98 18.86 7.15
N ARG A 212 15.32 17.83 7.94
CA ARG A 212 15.33 17.94 9.41
C ARG A 212 16.37 18.92 9.91
N ASP A 213 17.58 18.89 9.37
CA ASP A 213 18.65 19.82 9.78
C ASP A 213 18.25 21.27 9.46
N MET A 214 17.62 21.49 8.29
CA MET A 214 17.08 22.80 7.91
C MET A 214 15.92 23.25 8.81
N ALA A 215 15.00 22.34 9.14
CA ALA A 215 13.87 22.61 10.03
C ALA A 215 14.32 22.91 11.46
N ALA A 216 15.33 22.20 11.97
CA ALA A 216 15.96 22.46 13.26
C ALA A 216 16.63 23.83 13.27
N GLY A 217 17.37 24.19 12.22
CA GLY A 217 17.98 25.51 12.06
C GLY A 217 16.97 26.66 11.94
N TRP A 218 15.77 26.42 11.42
CA TRP A 218 14.66 27.38 11.48
C TRP A 218 14.11 27.52 12.90
N SER A 219 13.85 26.40 13.58
CA SER A 219 13.29 26.39 14.94
C SER A 219 14.22 27.04 15.96
N GLY A 220 15.53 26.80 15.86
CA GLY A 220 16.55 27.41 16.72
C GLY A 220 16.72 28.94 16.54
N ARG A 221 16.15 29.53 15.48
CA ARG A 221 16.12 30.98 15.28
C ARG A 221 14.86 31.66 15.86
N MET A 222 13.88 30.86 16.28
CA MET A 222 12.62 31.32 16.88
C MET A 222 12.62 31.25 18.41
N ALA A 223 13.61 30.55 18.99
CA ALA A 223 13.86 30.50 20.43
C ALA A 223 14.73 31.68 20.89
#